data_AF-A0A4Q5TA75-F1
#
_entry.id   AF-A0A4Q5TA75-F1
#
_cell.length_a   1.000
_cell.length_b   1.000
_cell.length_c   1.000
_cell.angle_alpha   90.00
_cell.angle_beta   90.00
_cell.angle_gamma   90.00
#
_symmetry.space_group_name_H-M   'P 1'
#
loop_
_entity.id
_entity.type
_entity.pdbx_description
1 polymer ?
#
loop_
_entity_poly.entity_id
_entity_poly.type
_entity_poly.pdbx_seq_one_letter_code
_entity_poly.pdbx_strand_id
1 'polypeptide(L)'
;MKTNLFLLLFVLCSGSASGQRYLKGKIKLLNQPVYLDGLNVKASYNGVDYTETTKSDGNFLLRFPATADVIKELQVLTNDFETVEREEVTNLSTQNEITRNPMVVLVCRKGELRRLSNAYFTALFSKEKAKYESLINGLNKSKEEYKRQRDNLLAELRTKEVVCQEQASFYARFDLTDPLYKEAYAHFLRGEYEECLRYLPTDEQVTVAAFSLQSAKNQIVRTHLLKAVSYEGLHNIEKADAHFSDAIKTDPTSLQAYMPYVSALVRRNFQSPRLIQLINKALIVAEEFNEGKYAEINDLCQLAINKYGTYDENTRDSNFYYCKKGLTAIRALKQAEISLPENLLYHEVDYLHDIANYYDSKEDSVNAVNYYRQALYLRQSIGIKRNRDILSTYYSISSLAYAFPLSQADSTIYYFKIAHDFLFRYRDQLTGDGRNRLYEIMDDLLEELDDLDDPRRLQPFLLEQITIYSKFDTKDYVYANILAELYYYAALSENGFADDKAKAVRYALAAEPLLDIITQPGKLLVIESDASDICDFLVDYYTAAKNYRKADVLKRRSESLK
;
A
#
# COMPACT_ATOMS: atom_id res chain seq x y z
N MET A 1 -6.73 -76.45 10.58
CA MET A 1 -7.09 -75.09 11.05
C MET A 1 -5.89 -74.18 11.37
N LYS A 2 -4.69 -74.67 11.73
CA LYS A 2 -3.54 -73.79 12.05
C LYS A 2 -2.85 -73.16 10.81
N THR A 3 -3.02 -73.72 9.62
CA THR A 3 -2.38 -73.23 8.38
C THR A 3 -3.07 -72.00 7.78
N ASN A 4 -4.36 -71.78 8.05
CA ASN A 4 -5.09 -70.61 7.53
C ASN A 4 -4.87 -69.33 8.36
N LEU A 5 -4.41 -69.45 9.61
CA LEU A 5 -4.12 -68.29 10.46
C LEU A 5 -2.83 -67.57 10.04
N PHE A 6 -1.83 -68.32 9.55
CA PHE A 6 -0.58 -67.75 9.03
C PHE A 6 -0.79 -67.01 7.70
N LEU A 7 -1.68 -67.51 6.83
CA LEU A 7 -2.00 -66.82 5.58
C LEU A 7 -2.76 -65.51 5.84
N LEU A 8 -3.65 -65.47 6.84
CA LEU A 8 -4.40 -64.26 7.21
C LEU A 8 -3.48 -63.20 7.86
N LEU A 9 -2.51 -63.61 8.67
CA LEU A 9 -1.50 -62.71 9.26
C LEU A 9 -0.52 -62.17 8.20
N PHE A 10 -0.19 -62.97 7.17
CA PHE A 10 0.65 -62.50 6.07
C PHE A 10 -0.10 -61.51 5.15
N VAL A 11 -1.40 -61.69 4.92
CA VAL A 11 -2.26 -60.76 4.17
C VAL A 11 -2.51 -59.47 4.94
N LEU A 12 -2.59 -59.51 6.29
CA LEU A 12 -2.72 -58.31 7.11
C LEU A 12 -1.40 -57.53 7.26
N CYS A 13 -0.24 -58.17 7.13
CA CYS A 13 1.06 -57.49 7.16
C CYS A 13 1.55 -57.01 5.78
N SER A 14 0.90 -57.43 4.68
CA SER A 14 1.23 -56.97 3.31
C SER A 14 0.33 -55.82 2.83
N GLY A 15 -0.59 -55.33 3.66
CA GLY A 15 -1.61 -54.33 3.32
C GLY A 15 -1.25 -52.85 3.49
N SER A 16 0.01 -52.48 3.72
CA SER A 16 0.36 -51.05 3.95
C SER A 16 1.68 -50.62 3.31
N ALA A 17 2.04 -51.23 2.17
CA ALA A 17 3.08 -50.68 1.30
C ALA A 17 2.57 -49.53 0.41
N SER A 18 1.26 -49.27 0.34
CA SER A 18 0.70 -48.28 -0.58
C SER A 18 0.50 -46.92 0.06
N GLY A 19 1.47 -46.05 -0.13
CA GLY A 19 1.22 -44.63 0.07
C GLY A 19 2.44 -43.74 0.13
N GLN A 20 3.68 -44.22 0.01
CA GLN A 20 4.80 -43.28 -0.03
C GLN A 20 4.65 -42.29 -1.18
N ARG A 21 4.84 -41.00 -0.89
CA ARG A 21 4.85 -39.95 -1.90
C ARG A 21 6.29 -39.55 -2.20
N TYR A 22 6.52 -39.07 -3.40
CA TYR A 22 7.86 -38.83 -3.92
C TYR A 22 8.00 -37.40 -4.42
N LEU A 23 9.21 -36.86 -4.26
CA LEU A 23 9.68 -35.69 -4.97
C LEU A 23 10.97 -36.07 -5.69
N LYS A 24 10.91 -36.11 -7.03
CA LYS A 24 12.08 -36.41 -7.87
C LYS A 24 12.56 -35.12 -8.53
N GLY A 25 13.83 -34.82 -8.40
CA GLY A 25 14.43 -33.66 -9.05
C GLY A 25 15.87 -33.85 -9.45
N LYS A 26 16.44 -32.82 -10.06
CA LYS A 26 17.84 -32.67 -10.47
C LYS A 26 18.38 -31.36 -9.98
N ILE A 27 19.63 -31.32 -9.52
CA ILE A 27 20.30 -30.05 -9.23
C ILE A 27 21.16 -29.64 -10.42
N LYS A 28 20.94 -28.42 -10.91
CA LYS A 28 21.71 -27.83 -12.00
C LYS A 28 22.38 -26.54 -11.54
N LEU A 29 23.64 -26.37 -11.92
CA LEU A 29 24.37 -25.14 -11.67
C LEU A 29 23.92 -24.07 -12.67
N LEU A 30 23.50 -22.91 -12.15
CA LEU A 30 23.04 -21.77 -12.92
C LEU A 30 24.07 -21.39 -13.99
N ASN A 31 23.62 -21.17 -15.22
CA ASN A 31 24.44 -20.78 -16.37
C ASN A 31 25.52 -21.79 -16.77
N GLN A 32 25.37 -23.05 -16.33
CA GLN A 32 26.21 -24.16 -16.74
C GLN A 32 25.33 -25.34 -17.20
N PRO A 33 25.78 -26.11 -18.21
CA PRO A 33 25.09 -27.32 -18.62
C PRO A 33 25.30 -28.50 -17.64
N VAL A 34 25.93 -28.24 -16.49
CA VAL A 34 26.41 -29.25 -15.55
C VAL A 34 25.37 -29.48 -14.45
N TYR A 35 25.00 -30.73 -14.26
CA TYR A 35 24.27 -31.19 -13.09
C TYR A 35 25.26 -31.53 -11.98
N LEU A 36 24.95 -31.13 -10.75
CA LEU A 36 25.85 -31.29 -9.61
C LEU A 36 25.51 -32.56 -8.84
N ASP A 37 26.54 -33.36 -8.53
CA ASP A 37 26.44 -34.56 -7.72
C ASP A 37 26.94 -34.33 -6.28
N GLY A 38 26.67 -35.28 -5.39
CA GLY A 38 27.15 -35.21 -4.00
C GLY A 38 26.57 -34.11 -3.12
N LEU A 39 25.57 -33.35 -3.59
CA LEU A 39 24.91 -32.29 -2.81
C LEU A 39 23.76 -32.86 -1.98
N ASN A 40 23.64 -32.41 -0.74
CA ASN A 40 22.53 -32.78 0.13
C ASN A 40 21.32 -31.90 -0.16
N VAL A 41 20.23 -32.49 -0.62
CA VAL A 41 18.92 -31.82 -0.76
C VAL A 41 18.11 -32.10 0.48
N LYS A 42 17.50 -31.06 1.03
CA LYS A 42 16.61 -31.11 2.19
C LYS A 42 15.24 -30.59 1.79
N ALA A 43 14.19 -31.32 2.16
CA ALA A 43 12.81 -30.86 2.08
C ALA A 43 12.15 -30.94 3.45
N SER A 44 11.35 -29.93 3.81
CA SER A 44 10.64 -29.90 5.10
C SER A 44 9.14 -30.08 4.92
N TYR A 45 8.58 -31.08 5.61
CA TYR A 45 7.13 -31.36 5.68
C TYR A 45 6.70 -31.49 7.14
N ASN A 46 5.72 -30.68 7.57
CA ASN A 46 5.24 -30.64 8.96
C ASN A 46 6.36 -30.56 10.02
N GLY A 47 7.41 -29.78 9.74
CA GLY A 47 8.56 -29.61 10.63
C GLY A 47 9.54 -30.77 10.67
N VAL A 48 9.32 -31.82 9.86
CA VAL A 48 10.24 -32.95 9.70
C VAL A 48 11.05 -32.75 8.41
N ASP A 49 12.37 -32.94 8.54
CA ASP A 49 13.32 -32.78 7.45
C ASP A 49 13.63 -34.11 6.77
N TYR A 50 13.44 -34.15 5.46
CA TYR A 50 13.76 -35.27 4.60
C TYR A 50 14.99 -34.88 3.78
N THR A 51 16.04 -35.70 3.81
CA THR A 51 17.30 -35.41 3.12
C THR A 51 17.69 -36.53 2.17
N GLU A 52 18.29 -36.16 1.04
CA GLU A 52 18.83 -37.08 0.05
C GLU A 52 20.07 -36.47 -0.60
N THR A 53 21.08 -37.28 -0.87
CA THR A 53 22.28 -36.83 -1.58
C THR A 53 22.09 -37.06 -3.08
N THR A 54 22.37 -36.04 -3.90
CA THR A 54 22.28 -36.17 -5.36
C THR A 54 23.26 -37.21 -5.89
N LYS A 55 22.80 -38.01 -6.86
CA LYS A 55 23.60 -38.99 -7.59
C LYS A 55 24.53 -38.31 -8.61
N SER A 56 25.37 -39.10 -9.28
CA SER A 56 26.35 -38.65 -10.29
C SER A 56 25.76 -37.88 -11.49
N ASP A 57 24.46 -37.99 -11.73
CA ASP A 57 23.72 -37.26 -12.77
C ASP A 57 22.90 -36.09 -12.20
N GLY A 58 23.17 -35.73 -10.94
CA GLY A 58 22.50 -34.70 -10.15
C GLY A 58 21.07 -35.04 -9.72
N ASN A 59 20.57 -36.27 -9.99
CA ASN A 59 19.23 -36.66 -9.55
C ASN A 59 19.17 -36.86 -8.03
N PHE A 60 18.06 -36.42 -7.44
CA PHE A 60 17.63 -36.79 -6.09
C PHE A 60 16.22 -37.38 -6.11
N LEU A 61 15.89 -38.19 -5.11
CA LEU A 61 14.55 -38.76 -4.90
C LEU A 61 14.21 -38.73 -3.41
N LEU A 62 13.49 -37.69 -2.99
CA LEU A 62 13.00 -37.59 -1.62
C LEU A 62 11.71 -38.41 -1.47
N ARG A 63 11.59 -39.10 -0.33
CA ARG A 63 10.46 -39.96 0.00
C ARG A 63 9.73 -39.41 1.22
N PHE A 64 8.41 -39.32 1.13
CA PHE A 64 7.54 -38.75 2.15
C PHE A 64 6.45 -39.74 2.56
N PRO A 65 5.87 -39.60 3.76
CA PRO A 65 4.68 -40.34 4.15
C PRO A 65 3.49 -40.00 3.24
N ALA A 66 2.49 -40.88 3.20
CA ALA A 66 1.30 -40.73 2.35
C ALA A 66 0.50 -39.46 2.56
N THR A 67 0.56 -38.94 3.79
CA THR A 67 -0.12 -37.72 4.19
C THR A 67 0.57 -36.45 3.65
N ALA A 68 1.81 -36.56 3.15
CA ALA A 68 2.58 -35.41 2.72
C ALA A 68 2.13 -34.93 1.36
N ASP A 69 1.13 -34.07 1.31
CA ASP A 69 0.60 -33.44 0.11
C ASP A 69 1.47 -32.30 -0.41
N VAL A 70 1.92 -31.40 0.48
CA VAL A 70 2.64 -30.18 0.12
C VAL A 70 3.93 -30.05 0.93
N ILE A 71 5.08 -29.93 0.26
CA ILE A 71 6.38 -29.64 0.87
C ILE A 71 6.52 -28.13 1.02
N LYS A 72 6.79 -27.65 2.24
CA LYS A 72 6.87 -26.20 2.50
C LYS A 72 8.12 -25.57 1.91
N GLU A 73 9.25 -26.27 1.98
CA GLU A 73 10.54 -25.73 1.59
C GLU A 73 11.47 -26.82 1.05
N LEU A 74 12.23 -26.50 0.00
CA LEU A 74 13.31 -27.32 -0.56
C LEU A 74 14.61 -26.51 -0.55
N GLN A 75 15.65 -27.04 0.11
CA GLN A 75 16.95 -26.41 0.25
C GLN A 75 18.07 -27.34 -0.22
N VAL A 76 19.16 -26.76 -0.72
CA VAL A 76 20.41 -27.48 -1.00
C VAL A 76 21.40 -27.14 0.12
N LEU A 77 21.69 -28.11 0.97
CA LEU A 77 22.51 -27.99 2.18
C LEU A 77 24.00 -28.07 1.85
N THR A 78 24.55 -27.00 1.30
CA THR A 78 26.00 -26.89 1.09
C THR A 78 26.48 -25.49 1.45
N ASN A 79 27.71 -25.38 1.92
CA ASN A 79 28.30 -24.08 2.25
C ASN A 79 28.64 -23.26 1.00
N ASP A 80 28.78 -23.93 -0.15
CA ASP A 80 29.31 -23.36 -1.39
C ASP A 80 28.22 -22.90 -2.35
N PHE A 81 26.98 -23.41 -2.20
CA PHE A 81 25.87 -23.12 -3.12
C PHE A 81 24.63 -22.59 -2.40
N GLU A 82 23.86 -21.76 -3.11
CA GLU A 82 22.55 -21.28 -2.69
C GLU A 82 21.49 -21.54 -3.77
N THR A 83 20.27 -21.89 -3.36
CA THR A 83 19.13 -22.10 -4.27
C THR A 83 18.66 -20.78 -4.86
N VAL A 84 18.53 -20.73 -6.19
CA VAL A 84 18.19 -19.51 -6.95
C VAL A 84 16.69 -19.21 -6.93
N GLU A 85 15.85 -20.25 -6.96
CA GLU A 85 14.39 -20.14 -7.10
C GLU A 85 13.67 -20.47 -5.78
N ARG A 86 14.04 -19.82 -4.67
CA ARG A 86 13.48 -20.14 -3.34
C ARG A 86 11.95 -20.18 -3.30
N GLU A 87 11.28 -19.27 -4.00
CA GLU A 87 9.81 -19.21 -4.05
C GLU A 87 9.19 -20.35 -4.87
N GLU A 88 9.76 -20.67 -6.04
CA GLU A 88 9.22 -21.73 -6.91
C GLU A 88 9.47 -23.15 -6.34
N VAL A 89 10.37 -23.27 -5.36
CA VAL A 89 10.60 -24.51 -4.61
C VAL A 89 9.92 -24.53 -3.23
N THR A 90 9.00 -23.60 -2.98
CA THR A 90 8.09 -23.64 -1.83
C THR A 90 6.72 -24.15 -2.25
N ASN A 91 6.02 -24.83 -1.34
CA ASN A 91 4.71 -25.43 -1.58
C ASN A 91 4.65 -26.47 -2.73
N LEU A 92 5.69 -27.29 -2.84
CA LEU A 92 5.77 -28.32 -3.87
C LEU A 92 4.85 -29.50 -3.56
N SER A 93 3.90 -29.79 -4.46
CA SER A 93 3.05 -30.97 -4.37
C SER A 93 3.87 -32.25 -4.55
N THR A 94 3.80 -33.16 -3.58
CA THR A 94 4.41 -34.48 -3.75
C THR A 94 3.54 -35.36 -4.65
N GLN A 95 4.08 -36.45 -5.20
CA GLN A 95 3.33 -37.33 -6.09
C GLN A 95 3.27 -38.77 -5.59
N ASN A 96 2.14 -39.44 -5.85
CA ASN A 96 1.98 -40.86 -5.54
C ASN A 96 2.82 -41.76 -6.46
N GLU A 97 3.17 -41.26 -7.64
CA GLU A 97 4.04 -41.93 -8.61
C GLU A 97 5.31 -41.12 -8.85
N ILE A 98 6.41 -41.82 -9.14
CA ILE A 98 7.66 -41.17 -9.51
C ILE A 98 7.48 -40.55 -10.90
N THR A 99 7.50 -39.22 -10.98
CA THR A 99 7.39 -38.51 -12.27
C THR A 99 8.47 -38.96 -13.26
N ARG A 100 8.07 -39.10 -14.53
CA ARG A 100 9.03 -39.30 -15.62
C ARG A 100 9.94 -38.08 -15.78
N ASN A 101 9.40 -36.89 -15.56
CA ASN A 101 10.12 -35.63 -15.65
C ASN A 101 10.53 -35.16 -14.25
N PRO A 102 11.83 -35.25 -13.89
CA PRO A 102 12.31 -34.67 -12.63
C PRO A 102 12.20 -33.15 -12.67
N MET A 103 11.87 -32.52 -11.54
CA MET A 103 12.01 -31.07 -11.42
C MET A 103 13.48 -30.66 -11.50
N VAL A 104 13.77 -29.44 -11.95
CA VAL A 104 15.14 -28.93 -11.97
C VAL A 104 15.25 -27.85 -10.90
N VAL A 105 16.17 -28.04 -9.95
CA VAL A 105 16.50 -27.08 -8.91
C VAL A 105 17.75 -26.35 -9.35
N LEU A 106 17.62 -25.05 -9.60
CA LEU A 106 18.74 -24.19 -9.94
C LEU A 106 19.48 -23.75 -8.68
N VAL A 107 20.80 -23.96 -8.67
CA VAL A 107 21.71 -23.46 -7.64
C VAL A 107 22.78 -22.59 -8.26
N CYS A 108 23.31 -21.64 -7.49
CA CYS A 108 24.49 -20.86 -7.87
C CYS A 108 25.50 -20.87 -6.73
N ARG A 109 26.75 -20.45 -6.98
CA ARG A 109 27.70 -20.31 -5.87
C ARG A 109 27.21 -19.25 -4.91
N LYS A 110 27.43 -19.45 -3.61
CA LYS A 110 26.99 -18.52 -2.58
C LYS A 110 27.51 -17.09 -2.87
N GLY A 111 26.58 -16.14 -2.99
CA GLY A 111 26.88 -14.74 -3.32
C GLY A 111 26.99 -14.43 -4.82
N GLU A 112 26.95 -15.44 -5.69
CA GLU A 112 26.97 -15.24 -7.14
C GLU A 112 25.70 -14.59 -7.64
N LEU A 113 24.54 -14.96 -7.09
CA LEU A 113 23.27 -14.31 -7.43
C LEU A 113 23.31 -12.82 -7.08
N ARG A 114 23.83 -12.47 -5.88
CA ARG A 114 24.03 -11.08 -5.46
C ARG A 114 25.02 -10.36 -6.37
N ARG A 115 26.12 -11.01 -6.77
CA ARG A 115 27.10 -10.45 -7.71
C ARG A 115 26.46 -10.15 -9.07
N LEU A 116 25.70 -11.09 -9.62
CA LEU A 116 25.00 -10.96 -10.89
C LEU A 116 23.94 -9.84 -10.81
N SER A 117 23.10 -9.86 -9.77
CA SER A 117 22.11 -8.82 -9.50
C SER A 117 22.75 -7.43 -9.43
N ASN A 118 23.85 -7.27 -8.68
CA ASN A 118 24.58 -5.99 -8.63
C ASN A 118 25.12 -5.55 -10.00
N ALA A 119 25.53 -6.49 -10.86
CA ALA A 119 25.95 -6.19 -12.21
C ALA A 119 24.79 -5.66 -13.07
N TYR A 120 23.61 -6.33 -13.07
CA TYR A 120 22.42 -5.81 -13.77
C TYR A 120 22.02 -4.44 -13.26
N PHE A 121 21.99 -4.29 -11.93
CA PHE A 121 21.62 -3.04 -11.29
C PHE A 121 22.54 -1.91 -11.76
N THR A 122 23.86 -2.13 -11.77
CA THR A 122 24.83 -1.15 -12.24
C THR A 122 24.62 -0.82 -13.73
N ALA A 123 24.37 -1.82 -14.56
CA ALA A 123 24.17 -1.63 -15.99
C ALA A 123 22.90 -0.82 -16.33
N LEU A 124 21.77 -1.20 -15.74
CA LEU A 124 20.48 -0.55 -15.96
C LEU A 124 20.42 0.83 -15.32
N PHE A 125 21.00 0.98 -14.13
CA PHE A 125 20.77 2.15 -13.29
C PHE A 125 21.92 3.17 -13.29
N SER A 126 23.13 2.84 -13.76
CA SER A 126 24.28 3.77 -13.69
C SER A 126 24.03 5.12 -14.37
N LYS A 127 23.45 5.12 -15.58
CA LYS A 127 23.13 6.37 -16.30
C LYS A 127 22.04 7.19 -15.59
N GLU A 128 21.01 6.51 -15.08
CA GLU A 128 19.89 7.17 -14.43
C GLU A 128 20.30 7.70 -13.04
N LYS A 129 21.04 6.91 -12.27
CA LYS A 129 21.66 7.31 -11.00
C LYS A 129 22.55 8.52 -11.17
N ALA A 130 23.44 8.53 -12.17
CA ALA A 130 24.30 9.68 -12.44
C ALA A 130 23.48 10.96 -12.74
N LYS A 131 22.33 10.84 -13.41
CA LYS A 131 21.41 11.95 -13.65
C LYS A 131 20.81 12.47 -12.33
N TYR A 132 20.29 11.59 -11.47
CA TYR A 132 19.75 11.99 -10.16
C TYR A 132 20.82 12.59 -9.25
N GLU A 133 22.01 12.01 -9.21
CA GLU A 133 23.13 12.53 -8.42
C GLU A 133 23.56 13.92 -8.91
N SER A 134 23.58 14.15 -10.22
CA SER A 134 23.82 15.49 -10.79
C SER A 134 22.75 16.51 -10.38
N LEU A 135 21.46 16.13 -10.44
CA LEU A 135 20.34 16.98 -10.01
C LEU A 135 20.43 17.31 -8.51
N ILE A 136 20.68 16.30 -7.68
CA ILE A 136 20.83 16.43 -6.22
C ILE A 136 22.02 17.35 -5.90
N ASN A 137 23.15 17.19 -6.59
CA ASN A 137 24.33 18.03 -6.40
C ASN A 137 24.08 19.49 -6.81
N GLY A 138 23.29 19.72 -7.86
CA GLY A 138 22.86 21.06 -8.27
C GLY A 138 22.00 21.78 -7.21
N LEU A 139 21.21 21.03 -6.45
CA LEU A 139 20.32 21.54 -5.40
C LEU A 139 21.02 21.84 -4.06
N ASN A 140 22.30 21.49 -3.89
CA ASN A 140 23.06 21.80 -2.68
C ASN A 140 23.38 23.30 -2.50
N LYS A 141 22.93 24.17 -3.42
CA LYS A 141 23.14 25.63 -3.38
C LYS A 141 21.95 26.38 -2.75
N SER A 142 21.87 26.25 -1.42
CA SER A 142 21.30 27.17 -0.39
C SER A 142 19.95 27.91 -0.59
N LYS A 143 18.82 27.20 -0.47
CA LYS A 143 17.52 27.71 0.04
C LYS A 143 16.72 26.55 0.66
N GLU A 144 15.90 26.81 1.68
CA GLU A 144 15.00 25.82 2.32
C GLU A 144 14.15 25.04 1.30
N GLU A 145 13.74 25.71 0.23
CA GLU A 145 12.96 25.14 -0.87
C GLU A 145 13.74 24.03 -1.63
N TYR A 146 15.05 24.19 -1.82
CA TYR A 146 15.90 23.18 -2.43
C TYR A 146 16.11 21.96 -1.53
N LYS A 147 16.00 22.12 -0.21
CA LYS A 147 16.06 20.99 0.73
C LYS A 147 14.89 20.03 0.52
N ARG A 148 13.66 20.56 0.37
CA ARG A 148 12.47 19.74 0.05
C ARG A 148 12.59 19.04 -1.29
N GLN A 149 13.01 19.76 -2.34
CA GLN A 149 13.21 19.16 -3.67
C GLN A 149 14.27 18.06 -3.65
N ARG A 150 15.37 18.28 -2.93
CA ARG A 150 16.43 17.28 -2.75
C ARG A 150 15.93 16.04 -2.02
N ASP A 151 15.19 16.23 -0.93
CA ASP A 151 14.67 15.13 -0.13
C ASP A 151 13.65 14.29 -0.93
N ASN A 152 12.84 14.94 -1.78
CA ASN A 152 11.95 14.25 -2.73
C ASN A 152 12.72 13.45 -3.80
N LEU A 153 13.75 14.03 -4.41
CA LEU A 153 14.58 13.33 -5.40
C LEU A 153 15.35 12.15 -4.78
N LEU A 154 15.78 12.28 -3.53
CA LEU A 154 16.40 11.17 -2.78
C LEU A 154 15.40 10.05 -2.49
N ALA A 155 14.15 10.39 -2.14
CA ALA A 155 13.10 9.40 -1.95
C ALA A 155 12.79 8.65 -3.26
N GLU A 156 12.65 9.38 -4.36
CA GLU A 156 12.41 8.80 -5.68
C GLU A 156 13.57 7.90 -6.14
N LEU A 157 14.82 8.35 -5.95
CA LEU A 157 16.01 7.56 -6.25
C LEU A 157 15.99 6.24 -5.47
N ARG A 158 15.69 6.27 -4.17
CA ARG A 158 15.61 5.05 -3.34
C ARG A 158 14.53 4.09 -3.83
N THR A 159 13.34 4.59 -4.17
CA THR A 159 12.26 3.75 -4.71
C THR A 159 12.70 3.08 -6.02
N LYS A 160 13.35 3.82 -6.91
CA LYS A 160 13.90 3.25 -8.16
C LYS A 160 15.00 2.24 -7.89
N GLU A 161 15.86 2.49 -6.90
CA GLU A 161 16.92 1.55 -6.51
C GLU A 161 16.35 0.18 -6.11
N VAL A 162 15.27 0.16 -5.31
CA VAL A 162 14.58 -1.07 -4.89
C VAL A 162 14.00 -1.83 -6.09
N VAL A 163 13.22 -1.15 -6.95
CA VAL A 163 12.61 -1.78 -8.14
C VAL A 163 13.69 -2.34 -9.08
N CYS A 164 14.78 -1.61 -9.29
CA CYS A 164 15.89 -2.08 -10.12
C CYS A 164 16.62 -3.28 -9.50
N GLN A 165 16.76 -3.34 -8.17
CA GLN A 165 17.37 -4.49 -7.49
C GLN A 165 16.50 -5.75 -7.58
N GLU A 166 15.19 -5.62 -7.47
CA GLU A 166 14.25 -6.73 -7.63
C GLU A 166 14.31 -7.29 -9.06
N GLN A 167 14.28 -6.41 -10.06
CA GLN A 167 14.40 -6.81 -11.46
C GLN A 167 15.76 -7.42 -11.79
N ALA A 168 16.83 -6.82 -11.30
CA ALA A 168 18.17 -7.38 -11.42
C ALA A 168 18.25 -8.79 -10.82
N SER A 169 17.60 -9.01 -9.67
CA SER A 169 17.52 -10.31 -9.01
C SER A 169 16.65 -11.30 -9.76
N PHE A 170 15.58 -10.85 -10.44
CA PHE A 170 14.75 -11.66 -11.32
C PHE A 170 15.54 -12.13 -12.56
N TYR A 171 16.20 -11.20 -13.23
CA TYR A 171 17.00 -11.47 -14.42
C TYR A 171 18.16 -12.42 -14.11
N ALA A 172 18.86 -12.23 -12.98
CA ALA A 172 19.95 -13.10 -12.57
C ALA A 172 19.56 -14.60 -12.41
N ARG A 173 18.26 -14.94 -12.40
CA ARG A 173 17.76 -16.34 -12.35
C ARG A 173 17.70 -17.02 -13.71
N PHE A 174 17.87 -16.29 -14.81
CA PHE A 174 17.78 -16.88 -16.15
C PHE A 174 18.91 -17.86 -16.40
N ASP A 175 18.56 -19.07 -16.82
CA ASP A 175 19.49 -20.14 -17.13
C ASP A 175 20.07 -20.00 -18.55
N LEU A 176 21.32 -19.56 -18.64
CA LEU A 176 22.01 -19.21 -19.88
C LEU A 176 22.78 -20.39 -20.49
N THR A 177 22.17 -21.58 -20.61
CA THR A 177 22.88 -22.73 -21.21
C THR A 177 23.10 -22.62 -22.71
N ASP A 178 22.30 -21.80 -23.40
CA ASP A 178 22.54 -21.50 -24.80
C ASP A 178 23.70 -20.48 -24.91
N PRO A 179 24.83 -20.83 -25.56
CA PRO A 179 25.98 -19.93 -25.69
C PRO A 179 25.64 -18.60 -26.36
N LEU A 180 24.73 -18.59 -27.33
CA LEU A 180 24.31 -17.37 -28.02
C LEU A 180 23.43 -16.52 -27.11
N TYR A 181 22.52 -17.15 -26.36
CA TYR A 181 21.71 -16.44 -25.39
C TYR A 181 22.57 -15.89 -24.24
N LYS A 182 23.58 -16.64 -23.80
CA LYS A 182 24.57 -16.20 -22.81
C LYS A 182 25.34 -14.97 -23.29
N GLU A 183 25.78 -14.96 -24.55
CA GLU A 183 26.52 -13.84 -25.13
C GLU A 183 25.61 -12.63 -25.32
N ALA A 184 24.41 -12.82 -25.89
CA ALA A 184 23.38 -11.78 -26.00
C ALA A 184 23.13 -11.11 -24.64
N TYR A 185 23.00 -11.94 -23.62
CA TYR A 185 22.71 -11.48 -22.28
C TYR A 185 23.91 -10.81 -21.60
N ALA A 186 25.14 -11.22 -21.92
CA ALA A 186 26.35 -10.51 -21.50
C ALA A 186 26.46 -9.12 -22.14
N HIS A 187 26.00 -8.95 -23.38
CA HIS A 187 25.88 -7.64 -24.04
C HIS A 187 24.76 -6.80 -23.41
N PHE A 188 23.60 -7.39 -23.14
CA PHE A 188 22.51 -6.74 -22.41
C PHE A 188 22.98 -6.17 -21.06
N LEU A 189 23.73 -6.98 -20.32
CA LEU A 189 24.35 -6.61 -19.04
C LEU A 189 25.38 -5.48 -19.12
N ARG A 190 25.88 -5.14 -20.31
CA ARG A 190 26.79 -4.02 -20.52
C ARG A 190 26.06 -2.77 -21.06
N GLY A 191 24.75 -2.85 -21.25
CA GLY A 191 23.97 -1.82 -21.93
C GLY A 191 24.24 -1.76 -23.43
N GLU A 192 24.88 -2.78 -24.01
CA GLU A 192 25.20 -2.92 -25.43
C GLU A 192 24.01 -3.54 -26.16
N TYR A 193 22.86 -2.85 -26.12
CA TYR A 193 21.57 -3.41 -26.53
C TYR A 193 21.51 -3.82 -28.02
N GLU A 194 22.21 -3.11 -28.90
CA GLU A 194 22.28 -3.48 -30.32
C GLU A 194 23.01 -4.81 -30.53
N GLU A 195 24.13 -5.03 -29.83
CA GLU A 195 24.86 -6.30 -29.88
C GLU A 195 24.03 -7.40 -29.24
N CYS A 196 23.36 -7.15 -28.11
CA CYS A 196 22.42 -8.10 -27.52
C CYS A 196 21.41 -8.61 -28.55
N LEU A 197 20.78 -7.71 -29.31
CA LEU A 197 19.80 -8.07 -30.33
C LEU A 197 20.40 -8.88 -31.49
N ARG A 198 21.68 -8.69 -31.84
CA ARG A 198 22.36 -9.47 -32.89
C ARG A 198 22.61 -10.92 -32.50
N TYR A 199 22.84 -11.19 -31.22
CA TYR A 199 23.07 -12.55 -30.72
C TYR A 199 21.77 -13.31 -30.43
N LEU A 200 20.64 -12.62 -30.33
CA LEU A 200 19.33 -13.28 -30.16
C LEU A 200 18.82 -13.83 -31.48
N PRO A 201 18.17 -15.01 -31.47
CA PRO A 201 17.62 -15.60 -32.68
C PRO A 201 16.59 -14.66 -33.31
N THR A 202 16.57 -14.60 -34.64
CA THR A 202 15.61 -13.80 -35.42
C THR A 202 14.17 -14.26 -35.16
N ASP A 203 13.18 -13.40 -35.44
CA ASP A 203 11.77 -13.73 -35.19
C ASP A 203 11.30 -14.97 -35.99
N GLU A 204 11.86 -15.19 -37.19
CA GLU A 204 11.65 -16.40 -37.99
C GLU A 204 12.21 -17.65 -37.29
N GLN A 205 13.43 -17.58 -36.76
CA GLN A 205 14.04 -18.68 -36.01
C GLN A 205 13.27 -19.01 -34.73
N VAL A 206 12.77 -17.99 -34.03
CA VAL A 206 11.91 -18.14 -32.84
C VAL A 206 10.59 -18.83 -33.20
N THR A 207 9.97 -18.44 -34.32
CA THR A 207 8.71 -19.03 -34.81
C THR A 207 8.87 -20.50 -35.18
N VAL A 208 9.99 -20.87 -35.81
CA VAL A 208 10.31 -22.26 -36.15
C VAL A 208 10.57 -23.10 -34.89
N ALA A 209 11.25 -22.54 -33.88
CA ALA A 209 11.52 -23.21 -32.61
C ALA A 209 10.26 -23.43 -31.74
N ALA A 210 9.21 -22.62 -31.92
CA ALA A 210 7.97 -22.69 -31.14
C ALA A 210 7.19 -24.00 -31.27
N PHE A 211 7.48 -24.81 -32.31
CA PHE A 211 6.77 -26.04 -32.58
C PHE A 211 7.22 -27.25 -31.77
N SER A 212 8.30 -27.18 -30.97
CA SER A 212 8.84 -28.34 -30.24
C SER A 212 8.87 -28.17 -28.71
N LEU A 213 8.06 -28.93 -27.98
CA LEU A 213 8.11 -29.14 -26.51
C LEU A 213 7.94 -27.89 -25.60
N GLN A 214 7.36 -28.12 -24.41
CA GLN A 214 7.10 -27.08 -23.39
C GLN A 214 8.38 -26.33 -22.96
N SER A 215 9.54 -26.99 -22.97
CA SER A 215 10.83 -26.37 -22.67
C SER A 215 11.25 -25.30 -23.69
N ALA A 216 10.81 -25.40 -24.96
CA ALA A 216 11.08 -24.36 -25.94
C ALA A 216 10.20 -23.13 -25.72
N LYS A 217 8.95 -23.29 -25.23
CA LYS A 217 8.07 -22.14 -24.93
C LYS A 217 8.71 -21.20 -23.92
N ASN A 218 9.26 -21.71 -22.83
CA ASN A 218 9.95 -20.89 -21.82
C ASN A 218 11.16 -20.16 -22.41
N GLN A 219 11.96 -20.83 -23.26
CA GLN A 219 13.11 -20.23 -23.94
C GLN A 219 12.66 -19.10 -24.88
N ILE A 220 11.55 -19.29 -25.58
CA ILE A 220 11.00 -18.31 -26.53
C ILE A 220 10.42 -17.11 -25.79
N VAL A 221 9.64 -17.32 -24.73
CA VAL A 221 9.15 -16.25 -23.84
C VAL A 221 10.34 -15.42 -23.34
N ARG A 222 11.38 -16.07 -22.81
CA ARG A 222 12.60 -15.40 -22.34
C ARG A 222 13.32 -14.62 -23.45
N THR A 223 13.32 -15.14 -24.68
CA THR A 223 13.90 -14.45 -25.84
C THR A 223 13.12 -13.20 -26.19
N HIS A 224 11.78 -13.28 -26.26
CA HIS A 224 10.93 -12.13 -26.51
C HIS A 224 11.07 -11.08 -25.40
N LEU A 225 11.10 -11.49 -24.14
CA LEU A 225 11.30 -10.57 -23.01
C LEU A 225 12.65 -9.86 -23.09
N LEU A 226 13.74 -10.57 -23.41
CA LEU A 226 15.06 -9.96 -23.52
C LEU A 226 15.16 -8.99 -24.72
N LYS A 227 14.54 -9.34 -25.86
CA LYS A 227 14.39 -8.42 -26.99
C LYS A 227 13.60 -7.18 -26.59
N ALA A 228 12.47 -7.36 -25.91
CA ALA A 228 11.59 -6.26 -25.51
C ALA A 228 12.32 -5.24 -24.63
N VAL A 229 13.04 -5.70 -23.62
CA VAL A 229 13.81 -4.82 -22.72
C VAL A 229 15.02 -4.20 -23.42
N SER A 230 15.66 -4.90 -24.35
CA SER A 230 16.74 -4.33 -25.17
C SER A 230 16.24 -3.21 -26.08
N TYR A 231 15.10 -3.38 -26.74
CA TYR A 231 14.47 -2.33 -27.53
C TYR A 231 13.99 -1.16 -26.67
N GLU A 232 13.49 -1.41 -25.46
CA GLU A 232 13.19 -0.36 -24.49
C GLU A 232 14.44 0.45 -24.11
N GLY A 233 15.57 -0.23 -23.87
CA GLY A 233 16.87 0.42 -23.62
C GLY A 233 17.40 1.23 -24.80
N LEU A 234 17.00 0.90 -26.03
CA LEU A 234 17.24 1.68 -27.26
C LEU A 234 16.16 2.74 -27.53
N HIS A 235 15.21 2.93 -26.62
CA HIS A 235 14.06 3.84 -26.76
C HIS A 235 13.14 3.52 -27.96
N ASN A 236 13.14 2.29 -28.46
CA ASN A 236 12.21 1.81 -29.49
C ASN A 236 10.99 1.14 -28.83
N ILE A 237 10.07 1.99 -28.36
CA ILE A 237 8.91 1.58 -27.57
C ILE A 237 7.96 0.65 -28.34
N GLU A 238 7.76 0.92 -29.63
CA GLU A 238 6.87 0.12 -30.49
C GLU A 238 7.35 -1.33 -30.60
N LYS A 239 8.64 -1.54 -30.89
CA LYS A 239 9.21 -2.89 -30.96
C LYS A 239 9.27 -3.57 -29.59
N ALA A 240 9.50 -2.81 -28.52
CA ALA A 240 9.44 -3.34 -27.17
C ALA A 240 8.05 -3.90 -26.86
N ASP A 241 6.99 -3.14 -27.16
CA ASP A 241 5.60 -3.55 -26.91
C ASP A 241 5.16 -4.73 -27.77
N ALA A 242 5.64 -4.81 -29.01
CA ALA A 242 5.42 -5.95 -29.89
C ALA A 242 5.98 -7.23 -29.25
N HIS A 243 7.25 -7.21 -28.84
CA HIS A 243 7.87 -8.40 -28.24
C HIS A 243 7.32 -8.75 -26.86
N PHE A 244 6.95 -7.78 -26.01
CA PHE A 244 6.22 -8.10 -24.78
C PHE A 244 4.90 -8.80 -25.08
N SER A 245 4.18 -8.35 -26.10
CA SER A 245 2.92 -8.98 -26.52
C SER A 245 3.16 -10.38 -27.08
N ASP A 246 4.24 -10.60 -27.83
CA ASP A 246 4.58 -11.91 -28.39
C ASP A 246 5.03 -12.90 -27.31
N ALA A 247 5.70 -12.43 -26.25
CA ALA A 247 5.97 -13.24 -25.06
C ALA A 247 4.66 -13.77 -24.44
N ILE A 248 3.65 -12.90 -24.27
CA ILE A 248 2.33 -13.29 -23.75
C ILE A 248 1.59 -14.22 -24.71
N LYS A 249 1.67 -13.99 -26.03
CA LYS A 249 1.05 -14.89 -27.01
C LYS A 249 1.68 -16.28 -26.99
N THR A 250 2.99 -16.36 -26.78
CA THR A 250 3.74 -17.63 -26.72
C THR A 250 3.29 -18.46 -25.52
N ASP A 251 3.14 -17.82 -24.36
CA ASP A 251 2.62 -18.47 -23.16
C ASP A 251 1.64 -17.55 -22.41
N PRO A 252 0.34 -17.62 -22.76
CA PRO A 252 -0.68 -16.77 -22.13
C PRO A 252 -1.02 -17.20 -20.71
N THR A 253 -0.47 -18.32 -20.25
CA THR A 253 -0.62 -18.86 -18.89
C THR A 253 0.60 -18.59 -18.02
N SER A 254 1.65 -17.96 -18.55
CA SER A 254 2.86 -17.68 -17.79
C SER A 254 2.84 -16.27 -17.22
N LEU A 255 2.84 -16.15 -15.89
CA LEU A 255 2.98 -14.87 -15.23
C LEU A 255 4.33 -14.19 -15.56
N GLN A 256 5.37 -14.99 -15.85
CA GLN A 256 6.67 -14.49 -16.30
C GLN A 256 6.58 -13.69 -17.62
N ALA A 257 5.57 -13.95 -18.46
CA ALA A 257 5.33 -13.18 -19.69
C ALA A 257 4.62 -11.85 -19.42
N TYR A 258 3.67 -11.81 -18.47
CA TYR A 258 2.89 -10.60 -18.16
C TYR A 258 3.66 -9.58 -17.31
N MET A 259 4.34 -10.04 -16.25
CA MET A 259 4.90 -9.15 -15.23
C MET A 259 5.93 -8.15 -15.76
N PRO A 260 6.87 -8.54 -16.65
CA PRO A 260 7.80 -7.59 -17.24
C PRO A 260 7.11 -6.52 -18.10
N TYR A 261 6.02 -6.87 -18.79
CA TYR A 261 5.29 -5.92 -19.61
C TYR A 261 4.51 -4.93 -18.75
N VAL A 262 3.79 -5.42 -17.74
CA VAL A 262 3.10 -4.57 -16.75
C VAL A 262 4.10 -3.61 -16.11
N SER A 263 5.25 -4.12 -15.66
CA SER A 263 6.32 -3.30 -15.07
C SER A 263 6.84 -2.23 -16.04
N ALA A 264 7.03 -2.58 -17.32
CA ALA A 264 7.49 -1.62 -18.33
C ALA A 264 6.47 -0.50 -18.56
N LEU A 265 5.18 -0.84 -18.69
CA LEU A 265 4.11 0.16 -18.86
C LEU A 265 3.98 1.07 -17.64
N VAL A 266 4.10 0.52 -16.43
CA VAL A 266 4.10 1.28 -15.18
C VAL A 266 5.30 2.23 -15.11
N ARG A 267 6.51 1.83 -15.54
CA ARG A 267 7.68 2.73 -15.60
C ARG A 267 7.50 3.88 -16.58
N ARG A 268 6.92 3.60 -17.75
CA ARG A 268 6.72 4.58 -18.83
C ARG A 268 5.61 5.59 -18.55
N ASN A 269 4.96 5.52 -17.40
CA ASN A 269 3.88 6.43 -17.02
C ASN A 269 2.67 6.34 -17.98
N PHE A 270 2.46 5.18 -18.59
CA PHE A 270 1.45 5.00 -19.63
C PHE A 270 0.09 4.73 -19.00
N GLN A 271 -0.76 5.75 -18.95
CA GLN A 271 -2.18 5.59 -18.63
C GLN A 271 -2.89 5.03 -19.87
N SER A 272 -3.06 3.71 -19.93
CA SER A 272 -3.80 3.08 -21.03
C SER A 272 -4.75 2.02 -20.50
N PRO A 273 -5.97 1.92 -21.06
CA PRO A 273 -6.85 0.76 -20.89
C PRO A 273 -6.11 -0.58 -21.08
N ARG A 274 -5.04 -0.60 -21.88
CA ARG A 274 -4.18 -1.76 -22.09
C ARG A 274 -3.43 -2.22 -20.83
N LEU A 275 -2.94 -1.29 -20.00
CA LEU A 275 -2.26 -1.64 -18.73
C LEU A 275 -3.24 -2.34 -17.78
N ILE A 276 -4.42 -1.75 -17.62
CA ILE A 276 -5.53 -2.30 -16.83
C ILE A 276 -5.90 -3.71 -17.33
N GLN A 277 -6.06 -3.88 -18.65
CA GLN A 277 -6.35 -5.20 -19.23
C GLN A 277 -5.23 -6.22 -18.98
N LEU A 278 -3.98 -5.83 -19.08
CA LEU A 278 -2.83 -6.72 -18.83
C LEU A 278 -2.73 -7.12 -17.37
N ILE A 279 -2.95 -6.19 -16.44
CA ILE A 279 -3.02 -6.46 -15.01
C ILE A 279 -4.13 -7.46 -14.69
N ASN A 280 -5.34 -7.25 -15.22
CA ASN A 280 -6.46 -8.18 -15.06
C ASN A 280 -6.12 -9.59 -15.53
N LYS A 281 -5.49 -9.71 -16.69
CA LYS A 281 -5.08 -11.02 -17.22
C LYS A 281 -3.99 -11.67 -16.36
N ALA A 282 -3.01 -10.89 -15.89
CA ALA A 282 -1.97 -11.39 -14.99
C ALA A 282 -2.55 -11.92 -13.67
N LEU A 283 -3.55 -11.23 -13.10
CA LEU A 283 -4.27 -11.68 -11.90
C LEU A 283 -5.02 -12.98 -12.13
N ILE A 284 -5.75 -13.11 -13.24
CA ILE A 284 -6.46 -14.35 -13.59
C ILE A 284 -5.48 -15.52 -13.70
N VAL A 285 -4.35 -15.30 -14.39
CA VAL A 285 -3.30 -16.32 -14.51
C VAL A 285 -2.75 -16.69 -13.13
N ALA A 286 -2.47 -15.73 -12.25
CA ALA A 286 -1.99 -16.04 -10.91
C ALA A 286 -2.99 -16.82 -10.06
N GLU A 287 -4.29 -16.52 -10.20
CA GLU A 287 -5.39 -17.21 -9.52
C GLU A 287 -5.56 -18.65 -10.01
N GLU A 288 -5.59 -18.83 -11.34
CA GLU A 288 -5.80 -20.15 -11.97
C GLU A 288 -4.63 -21.10 -11.75
N PHE A 289 -3.40 -20.59 -11.69
CA PHE A 289 -2.19 -21.41 -11.61
C PHE A 289 -1.55 -21.45 -10.21
N ASN A 290 -2.19 -20.83 -9.21
CA ASN A 290 -1.74 -20.78 -7.81
C ASN A 290 -0.25 -20.40 -7.67
N GLU A 291 0.23 -19.53 -8.57
CA GLU A 291 1.58 -18.99 -8.49
C GLU A 291 1.57 -17.97 -7.35
N GLY A 292 2.25 -18.28 -6.23
CA GLY A 292 2.28 -17.49 -4.98
C GLY A 292 2.78 -16.04 -5.08
N LYS A 293 2.77 -15.44 -6.28
CA LYS A 293 3.16 -14.06 -6.61
C LYS A 293 1.97 -13.08 -6.59
N TYR A 294 0.85 -13.48 -5.98
CA TYR A 294 -0.32 -12.63 -5.81
C TYR A 294 0.02 -11.30 -5.13
N ALA A 295 0.90 -11.32 -4.13
CA ALA A 295 1.37 -10.12 -3.43
C ALA A 295 2.11 -9.17 -4.38
N GLU A 296 2.99 -9.68 -5.24
CA GLU A 296 3.81 -8.87 -6.16
C GLU A 296 2.96 -8.26 -7.30
N ILE A 297 1.99 -9.03 -7.83
CA ILE A 297 1.01 -8.50 -8.79
C ILE A 297 0.13 -7.45 -8.11
N ASN A 298 -0.29 -7.71 -6.87
CA ASN A 298 -1.11 -6.80 -6.12
C ASN A 298 -0.37 -5.50 -5.77
N ASP A 299 0.91 -5.59 -5.44
CA ASP A 299 1.78 -4.43 -5.21
C ASP A 299 1.96 -3.61 -6.50
N LEU A 300 2.08 -4.25 -7.66
CA LEU A 300 2.09 -3.55 -8.95
C LEU A 300 0.73 -2.95 -9.32
N CYS A 301 -0.38 -3.62 -8.99
CA CYS A 301 -1.73 -3.06 -9.11
C CYS A 301 -1.86 -1.82 -8.25
N GLN A 302 -1.43 -1.90 -7.00
CA GLN A 302 -1.47 -0.79 -6.04
C GLN A 302 -0.53 0.33 -6.44
N LEU A 303 0.65 0.04 -6.99
CA LEU A 303 1.54 1.05 -7.53
C LEU A 303 0.93 1.75 -8.75
N ALA A 304 0.26 0.99 -9.63
CA ALA A 304 -0.45 1.56 -10.78
C ALA A 304 -1.65 2.40 -10.34
N ILE A 305 -2.42 1.96 -9.34
CA ILE A 305 -3.57 2.69 -8.78
C ILE A 305 -3.10 3.96 -8.05
N ASN A 306 -2.13 3.85 -7.14
CA ASN A 306 -1.61 4.96 -6.34
C ASN A 306 -0.86 6.01 -7.16
N LYS A 307 -0.14 5.60 -8.21
CA LYS A 307 0.65 6.53 -9.04
C LYS A 307 -0.19 7.20 -10.12
N TYR A 308 -1.32 6.61 -10.53
CA TYR A 308 -2.11 7.07 -11.67
C TYR A 308 -3.57 7.37 -11.36
N GLY A 309 -3.98 7.32 -10.09
CA GLY A 309 -5.27 7.78 -9.61
C GLY A 309 -5.42 9.30 -9.70
N THR A 310 -5.41 9.85 -10.92
CA THR A 310 -6.18 11.07 -11.19
C THR A 310 -7.63 10.63 -11.32
N TYR A 311 -8.45 11.10 -10.38
CA TYR A 311 -9.89 10.87 -10.25
C TYR A 311 -10.67 11.32 -11.50
N ASP A 312 -10.69 10.49 -12.55
CA ASP A 312 -11.67 10.55 -13.66
C ASP A 312 -12.80 9.54 -13.35
N GLU A 313 -14.04 9.91 -13.61
CA GLU A 313 -15.22 9.03 -13.49
C GLU A 313 -15.03 7.67 -14.18
N ASN A 314 -14.33 7.61 -15.31
CA ASN A 314 -14.03 6.35 -16.01
C ASN A 314 -13.09 5.42 -15.22
N THR A 315 -12.24 5.99 -14.36
CA THR A 315 -11.32 5.24 -13.49
C THR A 315 -11.99 4.77 -12.20
N ARG A 316 -13.08 5.43 -11.76
CA ARG A 316 -13.81 5.06 -10.53
C ARG A 316 -14.44 3.67 -10.63
N ASP A 317 -15.11 3.37 -11.73
CA ASP A 317 -15.76 2.06 -11.94
C ASP A 317 -14.72 0.93 -12.02
N SER A 318 -13.56 1.21 -12.65
CA SER A 318 -12.45 0.27 -12.72
C SER A 318 -11.81 0.03 -11.35
N ASN A 319 -11.48 1.09 -10.60
CA ASN A 319 -10.95 0.99 -9.24
C ASN A 319 -11.90 0.22 -8.32
N PHE A 320 -13.20 0.49 -8.39
CA PHE A 320 -14.21 -0.23 -7.63
C PHE A 320 -14.21 -1.74 -7.94
N TYR A 321 -14.14 -2.10 -9.23
CA TYR A 321 -14.05 -3.51 -9.64
C TYR A 321 -12.82 -4.20 -9.04
N TYR A 322 -11.65 -3.55 -9.10
CA TYR A 322 -10.41 -4.09 -8.53
C TYR A 322 -10.44 -4.20 -7.02
N CYS A 323 -10.92 -3.16 -6.33
CA CYS A 323 -11.03 -3.18 -4.87
C CYS A 323 -11.97 -4.29 -4.42
N LYS A 324 -13.09 -4.51 -5.12
CA LYS A 324 -13.98 -5.65 -4.83
C LYS A 324 -13.32 -6.99 -5.07
N LYS A 325 -12.56 -7.16 -6.15
CA LYS A 325 -11.83 -8.41 -6.42
C LYS A 325 -10.73 -8.68 -5.39
N GLY A 326 -9.92 -7.68 -5.07
CA GLY A 326 -8.89 -7.76 -4.03
C GLY A 326 -9.49 -8.10 -2.66
N LEU A 327 -10.57 -7.43 -2.27
CA LEU A 327 -11.31 -7.74 -1.04
C LEU A 327 -11.91 -9.15 -1.05
N THR A 328 -12.42 -9.62 -2.18
CA THR A 328 -12.95 -10.99 -2.33
C THR A 328 -11.85 -12.03 -2.16
N ALA A 329 -10.68 -11.83 -2.77
CA ALA A 329 -9.53 -12.72 -2.60
C ALA A 329 -9.06 -12.77 -1.13
N ILE A 330 -8.92 -11.62 -0.48
CA ILE A 330 -8.55 -11.54 0.94
C ILE A 330 -9.55 -12.27 1.82
N ARG A 331 -10.86 -12.12 1.56
CA ARG A 331 -11.91 -12.83 2.30
C ARG A 331 -11.87 -14.34 2.07
N ALA A 332 -11.59 -14.80 0.86
CA ALA A 332 -11.42 -16.23 0.57
C ALA A 332 -10.23 -16.82 1.33
N LEU A 333 -9.09 -16.10 1.39
CA LEU A 333 -7.93 -16.51 2.18
C LEU A 333 -8.28 -16.61 3.68
N LYS A 334 -9.05 -15.65 4.23
CA LYS A 334 -9.53 -15.71 5.62
C LYS A 334 -10.48 -16.89 5.86
N GLN A 335 -11.40 -17.17 4.94
CA GLN A 335 -12.32 -18.30 5.01
C GLN A 335 -11.59 -19.65 4.97
N ALA A 336 -10.45 -19.71 4.27
CA ALA A 336 -9.56 -20.85 4.28
C ALA A 336 -8.66 -20.94 5.53
N GLU A 337 -8.90 -20.10 6.55
CA GLU A 337 -8.14 -20.01 7.80
C GLU A 337 -6.63 -19.72 7.59
N ILE A 338 -6.27 -19.09 6.47
CA ILE A 338 -4.89 -18.70 6.19
C ILE A 338 -4.57 -17.42 6.97
N SER A 339 -3.53 -17.49 7.81
CA SER A 339 -3.00 -16.32 8.50
C SER A 339 -2.46 -15.32 7.48
N LEU A 340 -3.04 -14.13 7.45
CA LEU A 340 -2.63 -13.07 6.52
C LEU A 340 -1.46 -12.26 7.10
N PRO A 341 -0.42 -11.97 6.31
CA PRO A 341 0.60 -11.01 6.69
C PRO A 341 0.01 -9.59 6.84
N GLU A 342 0.65 -8.78 7.70
CA GLU A 342 0.16 -7.45 8.09
C GLU A 342 -0.06 -6.53 6.88
N ASN A 343 0.80 -6.58 5.85
CA ASN A 343 0.66 -5.81 4.61
C ASN A 343 -0.67 -6.11 3.87
N LEU A 344 -1.11 -7.36 3.81
CA LEU A 344 -2.40 -7.70 3.18
C LEU A 344 -3.60 -7.18 3.98
N LEU A 345 -3.46 -7.09 5.31
CA LEU A 345 -4.48 -6.48 6.16
C LEU A 345 -4.57 -4.95 5.94
N TYR A 346 -3.44 -4.28 5.67
CA TYR A 346 -3.44 -2.88 5.23
C TYR A 346 -4.13 -2.71 3.86
N HIS A 347 -3.87 -3.60 2.90
CA HIS A 347 -4.54 -3.52 1.60
C HIS A 347 -6.05 -3.74 1.70
N GLU A 348 -6.51 -4.65 2.57
CA GLU A 348 -7.93 -4.85 2.82
C GLU A 348 -8.61 -3.58 3.33
N VAL A 349 -7.95 -2.89 4.27
CA VAL A 349 -8.38 -1.59 4.78
C VAL A 349 -8.54 -0.57 3.64
N ASP A 350 -7.55 -0.48 2.76
CA ASP A 350 -7.54 0.49 1.68
C ASP A 350 -8.61 0.15 0.63
N TYR A 351 -8.80 -1.13 0.29
CA TYR A 351 -9.90 -1.56 -0.57
C TYR A 351 -11.27 -1.21 0.00
N LEU A 352 -11.48 -1.44 1.30
CA LEU A 352 -12.74 -1.09 1.96
C LEU A 352 -12.97 0.43 1.92
N HIS A 353 -11.92 1.22 2.13
CA HIS A 353 -12.00 2.69 2.06
C HIS A 353 -12.29 3.19 0.64
N ASP A 354 -11.64 2.63 -0.39
CA ASP A 354 -11.86 3.03 -1.79
C ASP A 354 -13.22 2.57 -2.34
N ILE A 355 -13.71 1.41 -1.91
CA ILE A 355 -15.08 0.98 -2.20
C ILE A 355 -16.08 1.95 -1.56
N ALA A 356 -15.80 2.43 -0.35
CA ALA A 356 -16.66 3.40 0.30
C ALA A 356 -16.67 4.74 -0.46
N ASN A 357 -15.50 5.26 -0.85
CA ASN A 357 -15.37 6.44 -1.71
C ASN A 357 -16.17 6.30 -3.02
N TYR A 358 -16.17 5.11 -3.61
CA TYR A 358 -16.96 4.85 -4.82
C TYR A 358 -18.46 5.03 -4.56
N TYR A 359 -18.99 4.39 -3.52
CA TYR A 359 -20.42 4.49 -3.19
C TYR A 359 -20.83 5.90 -2.78
N ASP A 360 -19.96 6.60 -2.04
CA ASP A 360 -20.11 8.02 -1.70
C ASP A 360 -20.26 8.87 -2.97
N SER A 361 -19.37 8.65 -3.95
CA SER A 361 -19.43 9.35 -5.23
C SER A 361 -20.65 9.04 -6.10
N LYS A 362 -21.41 7.99 -5.76
CA LYS A 362 -22.69 7.63 -6.40
C LYS A 362 -23.89 8.04 -5.52
N GLU A 363 -23.64 8.83 -4.49
CA GLU A 363 -24.63 9.28 -3.49
C GLU A 363 -25.32 8.11 -2.75
N ASP A 364 -24.67 6.95 -2.71
CA ASP A 364 -25.11 5.76 -1.98
C ASP A 364 -24.46 5.72 -0.59
N SER A 365 -24.89 6.66 0.25
CA SER A 365 -24.34 6.88 1.60
C SER A 365 -24.47 5.64 2.49
N VAL A 366 -25.49 4.80 2.27
CA VAL A 366 -25.70 3.55 3.03
C VAL A 366 -24.55 2.57 2.79
N ASN A 367 -24.26 2.27 1.54
CA ASN A 367 -23.16 1.37 1.24
C ASN A 367 -21.82 1.99 1.61
N ALA A 368 -21.62 3.28 1.34
CA ALA A 368 -20.39 3.97 1.70
C ALA A 368 -20.08 3.89 3.21
N VAL A 369 -21.04 4.24 4.08
CA VAL A 369 -20.87 4.14 5.55
C VAL A 369 -20.60 2.71 6.00
N ASN A 370 -21.27 1.70 5.40
CA ASN A 370 -21.04 0.30 5.74
C ASN A 370 -19.61 -0.15 5.42
N TYR A 371 -19.04 0.29 4.31
CA TYR A 371 -17.66 -0.03 3.93
C TYR A 371 -16.64 0.75 4.77
N TYR A 372 -16.88 2.03 5.04
CA TYR A 372 -16.02 2.80 5.95
C TYR A 372 -16.00 2.22 7.36
N ARG A 373 -17.13 1.75 7.90
CA ARG A 373 -17.18 1.08 9.21
C ARG A 373 -16.36 -0.20 9.24
N GLN A 374 -16.41 -1.00 8.18
CA GLN A 374 -15.57 -2.20 8.04
C GLN A 374 -14.08 -1.83 8.00
N ALA A 375 -13.72 -0.80 7.22
CA ALA A 375 -12.35 -0.30 7.16
C ALA A 375 -11.88 0.16 8.54
N LEU A 376 -12.71 0.94 9.26
CA LEU A 376 -12.41 1.45 10.59
C LEU A 376 -12.17 0.33 11.61
N TYR A 377 -13.08 -0.63 11.69
CA TYR A 377 -12.95 -1.79 12.58
C TYR A 377 -11.63 -2.52 12.33
N LEU A 378 -11.30 -2.72 11.05
CA LEU A 378 -10.08 -3.39 10.66
C LEU A 378 -8.83 -2.55 11.02
N ARG A 379 -8.84 -1.23 10.76
CA ARG A 379 -7.76 -0.29 11.18
C ARG A 379 -7.49 -0.35 12.69
N GLN A 380 -8.55 -0.42 13.50
CA GLN A 380 -8.43 -0.55 14.96
C GLN A 380 -7.84 -1.90 15.37
N SER A 381 -8.27 -2.99 14.72
CA SER A 381 -7.85 -4.36 15.07
C SER A 381 -6.39 -4.65 14.75
N ILE A 382 -5.85 -4.09 13.66
CA ILE A 382 -4.44 -4.26 13.25
C ILE A 382 -3.50 -3.39 14.09
N GLY A 383 -4.03 -2.45 14.90
CA GLY A 383 -3.21 -1.54 15.68
C GLY A 383 -2.47 -0.51 14.80
N ILE A 384 -3.08 -0.11 13.68
CA ILE A 384 -2.50 0.85 12.74
C ILE A 384 -2.21 2.15 13.50
N LYS A 385 -0.92 2.41 13.75
CA LYS A 385 -0.44 3.64 14.40
C LYS A 385 -0.39 4.85 13.46
N ARG A 386 -0.74 4.67 12.17
CA ARG A 386 -0.89 5.79 11.23
C ARG A 386 -2.17 6.54 11.57
N ASN A 387 -2.03 7.49 12.49
CA ASN A 387 -3.11 8.33 12.99
C ASN A 387 -3.90 9.01 11.86
N ARG A 388 -3.25 9.31 10.72
CA ARG A 388 -3.87 9.94 9.55
C ARG A 388 -4.96 9.08 8.89
N ASP A 389 -4.78 7.76 8.84
CA ASP A 389 -5.68 6.88 8.09
C ASP A 389 -6.93 6.57 8.92
N ILE A 390 -6.79 6.27 10.21
CA ILE A 390 -7.95 6.14 11.11
C ILE A 390 -8.82 7.40 11.07
N LEU A 391 -8.16 8.56 11.06
CA LEU A 391 -8.81 9.85 10.99
C LEU A 391 -9.58 10.08 9.68
N SER A 392 -8.98 9.80 8.52
CA SER A 392 -9.67 10.01 7.24
C SER A 392 -10.95 9.18 7.17
N THR A 393 -10.95 7.96 7.72
CA THR A 393 -12.18 7.16 7.80
C THR A 393 -13.23 7.76 8.73
N TYR A 394 -12.84 8.28 9.91
CA TYR A 394 -13.79 8.93 10.80
C TYR A 394 -14.43 10.16 10.17
N TYR A 395 -13.61 10.98 9.49
CA TYR A 395 -14.10 12.14 8.76
C TYR A 395 -15.13 11.73 7.70
N SER A 396 -14.78 10.79 6.82
CA SER A 396 -15.68 10.38 5.73
C SER A 396 -16.98 9.72 6.23
N ILE A 397 -16.95 9.02 7.36
CA ILE A 397 -18.18 8.52 8.00
C ILE A 397 -19.05 9.68 8.50
N SER A 398 -18.42 10.71 9.08
CA SER A 398 -19.11 11.87 9.64
C SER A 398 -19.77 12.71 8.54
N SER A 399 -19.03 13.03 7.47
CA SER A 399 -19.56 13.78 6.33
C SER A 399 -20.71 13.07 5.62
N LEU A 400 -20.67 11.74 5.51
CA LEU A 400 -21.75 10.96 4.91
C LEU A 400 -22.99 10.81 5.78
N ALA A 401 -22.84 10.92 7.10
CA ALA A 401 -23.98 10.87 8.00
C ALA A 401 -24.91 12.09 7.82
N TYR A 402 -24.41 13.18 7.24
CA TYR A 402 -25.17 14.36 6.80
C TYR A 402 -26.19 14.04 5.69
N ALA A 403 -25.80 13.20 4.72
CA ALA A 403 -26.61 12.86 3.55
C ALA A 403 -27.78 11.90 3.87
N PHE A 404 -27.92 11.46 5.12
CA PHE A 404 -29.03 10.64 5.56
C PHE A 404 -30.21 11.50 6.05
N PRO A 405 -31.47 11.07 5.82
CA PRO A 405 -32.63 11.80 6.31
C PRO A 405 -32.69 11.81 7.85
N LEU A 406 -32.28 12.93 8.46
CA LEU A 406 -32.62 13.60 9.74
C LEU A 406 -32.87 12.76 11.02
N SER A 407 -32.67 11.45 11.01
CA SER A 407 -32.98 10.54 12.12
C SER A 407 -31.74 10.04 12.86
N GLN A 408 -30.54 10.54 12.53
CA GLN A 408 -29.28 10.11 13.12
C GLN A 408 -28.27 11.25 13.40
N ALA A 409 -28.73 12.48 13.67
CA ALA A 409 -27.83 13.57 14.08
C ALA A 409 -26.90 13.17 15.25
N ASP A 410 -27.40 12.37 16.19
CA ASP A 410 -26.59 11.79 17.28
C ASP A 410 -25.44 10.88 16.78
N SER A 411 -25.62 10.17 15.65
CA SER A 411 -24.55 9.36 15.03
C SER A 411 -23.50 10.25 14.36
N THR A 412 -23.91 11.31 13.66
CA THR A 412 -23.00 12.29 13.04
C THR A 412 -22.13 12.95 14.10
N ILE A 413 -22.75 13.50 15.14
CA ILE A 413 -22.05 14.05 16.31
C ILE A 413 -21.13 13.01 16.95
N TYR A 414 -21.59 11.76 17.08
CA TYR A 414 -20.77 10.69 17.66
C TYR A 414 -19.49 10.45 16.86
N TYR A 415 -19.55 10.40 15.52
CA TYR A 415 -18.36 10.19 14.70
C TYR A 415 -17.46 11.42 14.65
N PHE A 416 -18.02 12.63 14.53
CA PHE A 416 -17.24 13.87 14.63
C PHE A 416 -16.56 14.01 15.99
N LYS A 417 -17.26 13.66 17.08
CA LYS A 417 -16.68 13.65 18.42
C LYS A 417 -15.54 12.65 18.55
N ILE A 418 -15.66 11.45 17.99
CA ILE A 418 -14.55 10.50 18.01
C ILE A 418 -13.37 11.01 17.17
N ALA A 419 -13.64 11.58 15.99
CA ALA A 419 -12.61 12.16 15.13
C ALA A 419 -11.87 13.30 15.86
N HIS A 420 -12.64 14.18 16.51
CA HIS A 420 -12.17 15.25 17.37
C HIS A 420 -11.32 14.72 18.53
N ASP A 421 -11.85 13.83 19.37
CA ASP A 421 -11.15 13.31 20.56
C ASP A 421 -9.83 12.61 20.17
N PHE A 422 -9.84 11.93 19.01
CA PHE A 422 -8.65 11.31 18.44
C PHE A 422 -7.61 12.36 18.05
N LEU A 423 -7.99 13.33 17.21
CA LEU A 423 -7.08 14.39 16.78
C LEU A 423 -6.57 15.24 17.94
N PHE A 424 -7.45 15.58 18.88
CA PHE A 424 -7.11 16.36 20.05
C PHE A 424 -6.06 15.65 20.91
N ARG A 425 -6.18 14.33 21.08
CA ARG A 425 -5.19 13.51 21.79
C ARG A 425 -3.82 13.53 21.12
N TYR A 426 -3.77 13.62 19.79
CA TYR A 426 -2.53 13.62 19.01
C TYR A 426 -2.12 15.01 18.51
N ARG A 427 -2.78 16.08 18.95
CA ARG A 427 -2.63 17.43 18.38
C ARG A 427 -1.18 17.94 18.35
N ASP A 428 -0.40 17.60 19.38
CA ASP A 428 0.99 18.03 19.50
C ASP A 428 1.91 17.31 18.49
N GLN A 429 1.44 16.20 17.91
CA GLN A 429 2.13 15.42 16.87
C GLN A 429 1.63 15.76 15.46
N LEU A 430 0.57 16.56 15.32
CA LEU A 430 0.03 16.94 14.01
C LEU A 430 0.88 18.04 13.36
N THR A 431 1.18 17.88 12.08
CA THR A 431 1.86 18.89 11.24
C THR A 431 1.00 19.24 10.03
N GLY A 432 0.96 20.54 9.66
CA GLY A 432 0.32 21.03 8.44
C GLY A 432 -1.12 20.52 8.25
N ASP A 433 -1.27 19.61 7.28
CA ASP A 433 -2.52 18.97 6.84
C ASP A 433 -3.35 18.37 7.99
N GLY A 434 -2.69 17.73 8.97
CA GLY A 434 -3.38 17.15 10.12
C GLY A 434 -4.01 18.19 11.05
N ARG A 435 -3.42 19.40 11.13
CA ARG A 435 -3.99 20.51 11.92
C ARG A 435 -5.17 21.13 11.19
N ASN A 436 -5.04 21.36 9.88
CA ASN A 436 -6.14 21.84 9.05
C ASN A 436 -7.35 20.91 9.14
N ARG A 437 -7.11 19.59 9.10
CA ARG A 437 -8.20 18.61 9.22
C ARG A 437 -8.85 18.60 10.61
N LEU A 438 -8.09 18.92 11.66
CA LEU A 438 -8.68 19.14 12.99
C LEU A 438 -9.57 20.38 13.01
N TYR A 439 -9.18 21.46 12.34
CA TYR A 439 -10.03 22.64 12.23
C TYR A 439 -11.31 22.36 11.46
N GLU A 440 -11.21 21.71 10.28
CA GLU A 440 -12.39 21.30 9.49
C GLU A 440 -13.35 20.45 10.34
N ILE A 441 -12.84 19.44 11.06
CA ILE A 441 -13.68 18.60 11.94
C ILE A 441 -14.34 19.39 13.07
N MET A 442 -13.65 20.39 13.61
CA MET A 442 -14.20 21.22 14.68
C MET A 442 -15.26 22.19 14.16
N ASP A 443 -15.02 22.80 13.01
CA ASP A 443 -15.96 23.71 12.37
C ASP A 443 -17.23 22.94 11.94
N ASP A 444 -17.06 21.78 11.28
CA ASP A 444 -18.18 20.90 10.90
C ASP A 444 -18.97 20.43 12.15
N LEU A 445 -18.28 20.04 13.23
CA LEU A 445 -18.95 19.62 14.48
C LEU A 445 -19.73 20.75 15.14
N LEU A 446 -19.23 21.99 15.06
CA LEU A 446 -19.90 23.15 15.64
C LEU A 446 -21.14 23.52 14.84
N GLU A 447 -21.06 23.49 13.51
CA GLU A 447 -22.22 23.67 12.62
C GLU A 447 -23.33 22.65 12.95
N GLU A 448 -22.97 21.36 13.08
CA GLU A 448 -23.94 20.30 13.43
C GLU A 448 -24.58 20.47 14.81
N LEU A 449 -23.80 20.96 15.78
CA LEU A 449 -24.30 21.18 17.14
C LEU A 449 -25.17 22.45 17.23
N ASP A 450 -24.93 23.44 16.37
CA ASP A 450 -25.77 24.64 16.22
C ASP A 450 -27.11 24.30 15.57
N ASP A 451 -27.11 23.48 14.51
CA ASP A 451 -28.32 22.99 13.82
C ASP A 451 -29.28 22.21 14.76
N LEU A 452 -28.75 21.65 15.84
CA LEU A 452 -29.53 20.92 16.86
C LEU A 452 -30.12 21.82 17.95
N ASP A 453 -29.81 23.12 17.95
CA ASP A 453 -30.29 24.12 18.90
C ASP A 453 -30.10 23.70 20.38
N ASP A 454 -29.05 22.91 20.67
CA ASP A 454 -28.66 22.47 22.02
C ASP A 454 -27.32 23.08 22.44
N PRO A 455 -27.31 24.35 22.87
CA PRO A 455 -26.09 25.08 23.23
C PRO A 455 -25.30 24.45 24.40
N ARG A 456 -25.91 23.52 25.15
CA ARG A 456 -25.21 22.79 26.23
C ARG A 456 -24.22 21.76 25.69
N ARG A 457 -24.53 21.18 24.52
CA ARG A 457 -23.62 20.25 23.83
C ARG A 457 -22.51 20.98 23.09
N LEU A 458 -22.78 22.20 22.64
CA LEU A 458 -21.84 23.09 21.94
C LEU A 458 -20.70 23.62 22.84
N GLN A 459 -21.05 23.98 24.09
CA GLN A 459 -20.14 24.67 25.01
C GLN A 459 -18.76 24.02 25.23
N PRO A 460 -18.63 22.71 25.48
CA PRO A 460 -17.32 22.10 25.73
C PRO A 460 -16.41 22.17 24.50
N PHE A 461 -16.96 22.00 23.30
CA PHE A 461 -16.20 22.01 22.05
C PHE A 461 -15.74 23.42 21.67
N LEU A 462 -16.59 24.43 21.84
CA LEU A 462 -16.20 25.84 21.67
C LEU A 462 -15.02 26.21 22.58
N LEU A 463 -15.08 25.85 23.87
CA LEU A 463 -14.02 26.17 24.82
C LEU A 463 -12.70 25.46 24.48
N GLU A 464 -12.80 24.23 23.98
CA GLU A 464 -11.68 23.43 23.53
C GLU A 464 -11.07 24.00 22.24
N GLN A 465 -11.90 24.44 21.30
CA GLN A 465 -11.52 25.13 20.07
C GLN A 465 -10.70 26.39 20.37
N ILE A 466 -11.19 27.22 21.29
CA ILE A 466 -10.46 28.42 21.77
C ILE A 466 -9.11 28.04 22.36
N THR A 467 -9.07 26.97 23.18
CA THR A 467 -7.85 26.51 23.83
C THR A 467 -6.83 26.00 22.81
N ILE A 468 -7.29 25.33 21.76
CA ILE A 468 -6.47 24.87 20.63
C ILE A 468 -5.94 26.09 19.89
N TYR A 469 -6.82 26.96 19.37
CA TYR A 469 -6.44 28.17 18.63
C TYR A 469 -5.52 29.12 19.42
N SER A 470 -5.65 29.17 20.75
CA SER A 470 -4.75 29.93 21.64
C SER A 470 -3.28 29.54 21.57
N LYS A 471 -2.99 28.30 21.17
CA LYS A 471 -1.65 27.72 21.15
C LYS A 471 -1.02 27.74 19.76
N PHE A 472 -1.80 28.03 18.72
CA PHE A 472 -1.30 28.10 17.35
C PHE A 472 -1.04 29.56 16.97
N ASP A 473 0.09 29.82 16.30
CA ASP A 473 0.58 31.17 15.96
C ASP A 473 -0.22 31.83 14.81
N THR A 474 -1.47 31.40 14.60
CA THR A 474 -2.43 31.98 13.65
C THR A 474 -3.30 32.98 14.43
N LYS A 475 -2.71 34.14 14.71
CA LYS A 475 -3.07 34.96 15.88
C LYS A 475 -4.36 35.78 15.81
N ASP A 476 -4.96 36.06 14.65
CA ASP A 476 -5.85 37.24 14.61
C ASP A 476 -7.32 36.98 14.18
N TYR A 477 -7.62 36.01 13.33
CA TYR A 477 -8.99 35.88 12.77
C TYR A 477 -9.93 34.98 13.58
N VAL A 478 -9.42 33.84 14.03
CA VAL A 478 -10.26 32.80 14.67
C VAL A 478 -10.68 33.18 16.09
N TYR A 479 -9.84 33.97 16.77
CA TYR A 479 -10.12 34.44 18.12
C TYR A 479 -11.31 35.40 18.19
N ALA A 480 -11.50 36.24 17.16
CA ALA A 480 -12.58 37.22 17.10
C ALA A 480 -13.95 36.54 16.86
N ASN A 481 -14.00 35.54 15.98
CA ASN A 481 -15.24 34.80 15.68
C ASN A 481 -15.70 33.96 16.86
N ILE A 482 -14.79 33.24 17.54
CA ILE A 482 -15.21 32.43 18.69
C ILE A 482 -15.63 33.29 19.89
N LEU A 483 -15.00 34.47 20.08
CA LEU A 483 -15.49 35.44 21.06
C LEU A 483 -16.89 35.93 20.66
N ALA A 484 -17.10 36.31 19.41
CA ALA A 484 -18.38 36.81 18.90
C ALA A 484 -19.51 35.78 19.06
N GLU A 485 -19.25 34.50 18.77
CA GLU A 485 -20.20 33.40 19.00
C GLU A 485 -20.50 33.18 20.48
N LEU A 486 -19.47 33.16 21.35
CA LEU A 486 -19.70 33.03 22.79
C LEU A 486 -20.52 34.21 23.36
N TYR A 487 -20.31 35.42 22.84
CA TYR A 487 -21.12 36.59 23.19
C TYR A 487 -22.53 36.54 22.59
N TYR A 488 -22.70 35.98 21.38
CA TYR A 488 -23.98 35.76 20.74
C TYR A 488 -24.85 34.74 21.51
N TYR A 489 -24.31 33.59 21.91
CA TYR A 489 -25.02 32.63 22.76
C TYR A 489 -25.30 33.15 24.17
N ALA A 490 -24.40 33.98 24.71
CA ALA A 490 -24.67 34.69 25.97
C ALA A 490 -25.87 35.66 25.82
N ALA A 491 -25.97 36.38 24.69
CA ALA A 491 -27.08 37.29 24.40
C ALA A 491 -28.41 36.56 24.13
N LEU A 492 -28.40 35.42 23.43
CA LEU A 492 -29.60 34.59 23.22
C LEU A 492 -30.17 34.05 24.54
N SER A 493 -29.32 33.73 25.52
CA SER A 493 -29.76 33.29 26.85
C SER A 493 -30.50 34.39 27.66
N GLU A 494 -30.30 35.67 27.32
CA GLU A 494 -30.95 36.79 28.01
C GLU A 494 -32.43 36.98 27.62
N ASN A 495 -32.90 36.32 26.56
CA ASN A 495 -34.26 36.47 26.03
C ASN A 495 -35.31 35.50 26.59
N GLY A 496 -35.04 34.69 27.64
CA GLY A 496 -36.16 33.94 28.24
C GLY A 496 -35.98 32.96 29.40
N PHE A 497 -34.77 32.54 29.81
CA PHE A 497 -34.64 31.52 30.87
C PHE A 497 -33.85 32.04 32.08
N ALA A 498 -34.53 32.23 33.20
CA ALA A 498 -33.98 32.85 34.41
C ALA A 498 -32.81 32.08 35.05
N ASP A 499 -32.69 30.77 34.81
CA ASP A 499 -31.57 29.94 35.27
C ASP A 499 -30.30 30.06 34.42
N ASP A 500 -30.38 30.65 33.22
CA ASP A 500 -29.24 30.79 32.30
C ASP A 500 -28.47 32.10 32.48
N LYS A 501 -28.96 33.05 33.28
CA LYS A 501 -28.21 34.28 33.65
C LYS A 501 -26.93 34.00 34.44
N ALA A 502 -26.95 33.00 35.33
CA ALA A 502 -25.77 32.59 36.06
C ALA A 502 -24.73 31.90 35.17
N LYS A 503 -25.17 31.27 34.07
CA LYS A 503 -24.28 30.69 33.05
C LYS A 503 -23.70 31.78 32.15
N ALA A 504 -24.49 32.72 31.65
CA ALA A 504 -24.02 33.86 30.87
C ALA A 504 -22.88 34.62 31.59
N VAL A 505 -23.04 34.83 32.90
CA VAL A 505 -21.97 35.40 33.75
C VAL A 505 -20.75 34.48 33.86
N ARG A 506 -20.92 33.17 33.96
CA ARG A 506 -19.79 32.22 33.96
C ARG A 506 -19.04 32.20 32.62
N TYR A 507 -19.74 32.31 31.49
CA TYR A 507 -19.12 32.44 30.17
C TYR A 507 -18.35 33.75 30.02
N ALA A 508 -18.95 34.87 30.44
CA ALA A 508 -18.29 36.18 30.45
C ALA A 508 -17.05 36.20 31.38
N LEU A 509 -17.11 35.51 32.52
CA LEU A 509 -15.97 35.37 33.43
C LEU A 509 -14.91 34.39 32.91
N ALA A 510 -15.29 33.35 32.16
CA ALA A 510 -14.35 32.44 31.50
C ALA A 510 -13.62 33.11 30.31
N ALA A 511 -14.21 34.14 29.71
CA ALA A 511 -13.62 34.99 28.69
C ALA A 511 -12.71 36.11 29.27
N GLU A 512 -12.79 36.40 30.57
CA GLU A 512 -12.00 37.45 31.25
C GLU A 512 -10.47 37.26 31.09
N PRO A 513 -9.90 36.04 31.20
CA PRO A 513 -8.48 35.79 30.93
C PRO A 513 -8.07 36.02 29.47
N LEU A 514 -9.01 35.88 28.52
CA LEU A 514 -8.76 36.12 27.09
C LEU A 514 -8.66 37.61 26.81
N LEU A 515 -9.51 38.43 27.46
CA LEU A 515 -9.39 39.89 27.43
C LEU A 515 -8.01 40.37 27.91
N ASP A 516 -7.45 39.77 28.97
CA ASP A 516 -6.10 40.11 29.44
C ASP A 516 -4.99 39.69 28.45
N ILE A 517 -5.22 38.70 27.57
CA ILE A 517 -4.28 38.30 26.51
C ILE A 517 -4.35 39.26 25.31
N ILE A 518 -5.56 39.69 24.93
CA ILE A 518 -5.83 40.56 23.79
C ILE A 518 -5.46 42.03 24.08
N THR A 519 -5.48 42.43 25.37
CA THR A 519 -5.19 43.81 25.80
C THR A 519 -3.74 44.04 26.24
N GLN A 520 -2.82 43.10 26.00
CA GLN A 520 -1.40 43.31 26.27
C GLN A 520 -0.81 44.38 25.33
N PRO A 521 -0.10 45.40 25.86
CA PRO A 521 0.55 46.41 25.03
C PRO A 521 1.54 45.78 24.04
N GLY A 522 1.36 46.06 22.74
CA GLY A 522 2.23 45.54 21.67
C GLY A 522 1.69 44.31 20.91
N LYS A 523 0.48 43.84 21.23
CA LYS A 523 -0.25 42.80 20.47
C LYS A 523 -1.64 43.28 20.05
N LEU A 524 -1.72 44.46 19.43
CA LEU A 524 -2.99 44.90 18.83
C LEU A 524 -3.31 43.99 17.64
N LEU A 525 -4.44 43.29 17.71
CA LEU A 525 -5.05 42.64 16.55
C LEU A 525 -5.31 43.71 15.47
N VAL A 526 -4.85 43.45 14.24
CA VAL A 526 -5.41 44.10 13.06
C VAL A 526 -6.57 43.22 12.62
N ILE A 527 -7.78 43.59 13.05
CA ILE A 527 -9.01 42.96 12.57
C ILE A 527 -9.40 43.69 11.29
N GLU A 528 -9.57 42.98 10.17
CA GLU A 528 -10.05 43.53 8.89
C GLU A 528 -11.58 43.73 8.85
N SER A 529 -12.25 43.76 10.00
CA SER A 529 -13.58 44.35 10.11
C SER A 529 -13.44 45.78 10.63
N ASP A 530 -14.32 46.67 10.18
CA ASP A 530 -14.33 48.07 10.62
C ASP A 530 -14.36 48.09 12.15
N ALA A 531 -13.30 48.63 12.78
CA ALA A 531 -13.17 48.65 14.24
C ALA A 531 -14.37 49.29 14.95
N SER A 532 -15.19 50.04 14.20
CA SER A 532 -16.49 50.56 14.59
C SER A 532 -17.48 49.46 14.98
N ASP A 533 -17.62 48.39 14.20
CA ASP A 533 -18.67 47.38 14.40
C ASP A 533 -18.42 46.56 15.67
N ILE A 534 -17.16 46.25 15.97
CA ILE A 534 -16.78 45.58 17.21
C ILE A 534 -16.93 46.51 18.41
N CYS A 535 -16.58 47.80 18.25
CA CYS A 535 -16.78 48.80 19.30
C CYS A 535 -18.27 49.00 19.60
N ASP A 536 -19.12 49.02 18.58
CA ASP A 536 -20.57 49.23 18.70
C ASP A 536 -21.23 47.98 19.32
N PHE A 537 -20.82 46.77 18.90
CA PHE A 537 -21.24 45.52 19.55
C PHE A 537 -20.87 45.46 21.03
N LEU A 538 -19.64 45.84 21.39
CA LEU A 538 -19.21 45.89 22.79
C LEU A 538 -19.99 46.94 23.57
N VAL A 539 -20.26 48.11 22.99
CA VAL A 539 -21.07 49.18 23.62
C VAL A 539 -22.52 48.73 23.85
N ASP A 540 -23.12 48.03 22.89
CA ASP A 540 -24.47 47.50 23.02
C ASP A 540 -24.55 46.40 24.08
N TYR A 541 -23.56 45.49 24.10
CA TYR A 541 -23.39 44.48 25.15
C TYR A 541 -23.21 45.13 26.55
N TYR A 542 -22.41 46.19 26.65
CA TYR A 542 -22.22 46.96 27.89
C TYR A 542 -23.49 47.66 28.36
N THR A 543 -24.29 48.14 27.43
CA THR A 543 -25.55 48.81 27.71
C THR A 543 -26.59 47.82 28.24
N ALA A 544 -26.56 46.57 27.76
CA ALA A 544 -27.35 45.46 28.30
C ALA A 544 -26.85 44.98 29.69
N ALA A 545 -25.54 44.93 29.92
CA ALA A 545 -24.92 44.42 31.15
C ALA A 545 -24.97 45.37 32.38
N LYS A 546 -25.62 46.54 32.25
CA LYS A 546 -25.63 47.67 33.21
C LYS A 546 -26.16 47.36 34.62
N ASN A 547 -26.68 46.14 34.86
CA ASN A 547 -27.17 45.69 36.15
C ASN A 547 -26.13 44.96 37.04
N TYR A 548 -24.87 44.82 36.61
CA TYR A 548 -23.83 44.13 37.38
C TYR A 548 -22.84 45.04 38.12
N ARG A 549 -22.50 44.68 39.37
CA ARG A 549 -21.60 45.39 40.31
C ARG A 549 -20.17 45.68 39.79
N LYS A 550 -19.78 45.19 38.61
CA LYS A 550 -18.46 45.43 37.99
C LYS A 550 -18.52 46.32 36.73
N ALA A 551 -19.70 46.84 36.35
CA ALA A 551 -19.88 47.65 35.15
C ALA A 551 -18.93 48.87 35.07
N ASP A 552 -18.63 49.50 36.21
CA ASP A 552 -17.72 50.67 36.26
C ASP A 552 -16.24 50.34 36.02
N VAL A 553 -15.81 49.11 36.29
CA VAL A 553 -14.43 48.66 36.03
C VAL A 553 -14.27 48.39 34.54
N LEU A 554 -15.27 47.77 33.91
CA LEU A 554 -15.25 47.42 32.50
C LEU A 554 -15.49 48.64 31.60
N LYS A 555 -16.37 49.58 31.99
CA LYS A 555 -16.57 50.85 31.29
C LYS A 555 -15.27 51.65 31.17
N ARG A 556 -14.53 51.78 32.27
CA ARG A 556 -13.23 52.48 32.29
C ARG A 556 -12.18 51.82 31.39
N ARG A 557 -12.26 50.49 31.23
CA ARG A 557 -11.34 49.72 30.38
C ARG A 557 -11.72 49.82 28.90
N SER A 558 -13.03 49.85 28.59
CA SER A 558 -13.55 50.16 27.25
C SER A 558 -13.19 51.57 26.79
N GLU A 559 -13.36 52.58 27.65
CA GLU A 559 -12.94 53.97 27.37
C GLU A 559 -11.42 54.12 27.19
N SER A 560 -10.62 53.17 27.69
CA SER A 560 -9.17 53.12 27.51
C SER A 560 -8.74 52.35 26.25
N LEU A 561 -9.63 51.54 25.66
CA LEU A 561 -9.38 50.76 24.44
C LEU A 561 -9.80 51.51 23.18
N LYS A 562 -10.84 52.35 23.27
CA LYS A 562 -11.14 53.42 22.30
C LYS A 562 -10.04 54.48 22.37
#